data_AF-A0A537Z346-F1
#
_entry.id   AF-A0A537Z346-F1
#
_cell.length_a   1.000
_cell.length_b   1.000
_cell.length_c   1.000
_cell.angle_alpha   90.00
_cell.angle_beta   90.00
_cell.angle_gamma   90.00
#
_symmetry.space_group_name_H-M   'P 1'
#
loop_
_entity.id
_entity.type
_entity.pdbx_description
1 polymer ?
#
loop_
_entity_poly.entity_id
_entity_poly.type
_entity_poly.pdbx_seq_one_letter_code
_entity_poly.pdbx_strand_id
1 'polypeptide(L)' 'MSELDEAIAELEQAAARLRSEEIDPEEVAELAERCARLAAEVGAALERQAAASADAPGEERLL' A
#
# COMPACT_ATOMS: atom_id res chain seq x y z
N MET A 1 -12.89 9.59 -0.87
CA MET A 1 -11.64 8.93 -0.43
C MET A 1 -10.66 9.03 -1.57
N SER A 2 -9.36 9.12 -1.29
CA SER A 2 -8.35 9.05 -2.35
C SER A 2 -8.18 7.60 -2.81
N GLU A 3 -7.68 7.38 -4.04
CA GLU A 3 -7.36 6.03 -4.54
C GLU A 3 -6.37 5.30 -3.62
N LEU A 4 -5.51 6.05 -2.91
CA LEU A 4 -4.59 5.51 -1.91
C LEU A 4 -5.33 5.00 -0.67
N ASP A 5 -6.32 5.74 -0.17
CA ASP A 5 -7.12 5.31 0.99
C ASP A 5 -7.89 4.03 0.68
N GLU A 6 -8.38 3.88 -0.56
CA GLU A 6 -9.07 2.68 -1.04
C GLU A 6 -8.12 1.47 -1.11
N ALA A 7 -6.91 1.65 -1.65
CA ALA A 7 -5.89 0.60 -1.69
C ALA A 7 -5.42 0.17 -0.30
N ILE A 8 -5.29 1.12 0.64
CA ILE A 8 -4.96 0.84 2.04
C ILE A 8 -6.09 0.04 2.70
N ALA A 9 -7.35 0.46 2.54
CA ALA A 9 -8.49 -0.24 3.12
C ALA A 9 -8.63 -1.68 2.59
N GLU A 10 -8.35 -1.90 1.30
CA GLU A 10 -8.34 -3.24 0.71
C GLU A 10 -7.21 -4.12 1.27
N LEU A 11 -6.01 -3.55 1.44
CA LEU A 11 -4.88 -4.25 2.04
C LEU A 11 -5.17 -4.66 3.49
N GLU A 12 -5.77 -3.77 4.27
CA GLU A 12 -6.15 -4.05 5.66
C GLU A 12 -7.18 -5.18 5.77
N GLN A 13 -8.18 -5.21 4.88
CA GLN A 13 -9.16 -6.31 4.84
C GLN A 13 -8.52 -7.64 4.45
N ALA A 14 -7.65 -7.66 3.43
CA ALA A 14 -6.95 -8.85 3.01
C ALA A 14 -6.04 -9.38 4.14
N ALA A 15 -5.29 -8.51 4.80
CA ALA A 15 -4.46 -8.87 5.95
C ALA A 15 -5.29 -9.38 7.15
N ALA A 16 -6.47 -8.79 7.39
CA ALA A 16 -7.37 -9.25 8.46
C ALA A 16 -7.93 -10.64 8.19
N ARG A 17 -8.29 -10.94 6.93
CA ARG A 17 -8.71 -12.29 6.50
C ARG A 17 -7.57 -13.29 6.69
N LEU A 18 -6.35 -13.01 6.20
CA LEU A 18 -5.18 -13.86 6.41
C LEU A 18 -4.94 -14.22 7.89
N ARG A 19 -5.17 -13.29 8.82
CA ARG A 19 -5.01 -13.50 10.26
C ARG A 19 -6.15 -14.27 10.93
N SER A 20 -7.30 -14.45 10.27
CA SER A 20 -8.42 -15.17 10.87
C SER A 20 -8.23 -16.69 10.87
N GLU A 21 -7.21 -17.21 10.15
CA GLU A 21 -6.84 -18.63 10.05
C GLU A 21 -7.98 -19.57 9.55
N GLU A 22 -9.15 -19.03 9.21
CA GLU A 22 -10.30 -19.72 8.60
C GLU A 22 -10.28 -19.57 7.08
N ILE A 23 -9.13 -19.84 6.47
CA ILE A 23 -8.93 -19.69 5.02
C ILE A 23 -8.33 -20.97 4.46
N ASP A 24 -8.89 -21.42 3.34
CA ASP A 24 -8.37 -22.56 2.61
C ASP A 24 -6.93 -22.28 2.15
N PRO A 25 -5.98 -23.22 2.27
CA PRO A 25 -4.59 -22.99 1.87
C PRO A 25 -4.41 -22.49 0.43
N GLU A 26 -5.32 -22.82 -0.48
CA GLU A 26 -5.31 -22.31 -1.85
C GLU A 26 -5.72 -20.82 -1.90
N GLU A 27 -6.73 -20.43 -1.11
CA GLU A 27 -7.13 -19.02 -0.93
C GLU A 27 -6.06 -18.19 -0.21
N VAL A 28 -5.27 -18.79 0.70
CA VAL A 28 -4.17 -18.10 1.41
C VAL A 28 -3.12 -17.59 0.42
N ALA A 29 -2.75 -18.40 -0.58
CA ALA A 29 -1.75 -18.03 -1.58
C ALA A 29 -2.23 -16.85 -2.44
N GLU A 30 -3.48 -16.91 -2.91
CA GLU A 30 -4.10 -15.83 -3.69
C GLU A 30 -4.23 -14.54 -2.86
N LEU A 31 -4.61 -14.65 -1.59
CA LEU A 31 -4.75 -13.49 -0.71
C LEU A 31 -3.39 -12.86 -0.40
N ALA A 32 -2.35 -13.66 -0.20
CA ALA A 32 -0.99 -13.19 0.02
C ALA A 32 -0.43 -12.47 -1.22
N GLU A 33 -0.65 -13.00 -2.42
CA GLU A 33 -0.26 -12.36 -3.68
C GLU A 33 -1.00 -11.03 -3.88
N ARG A 34 -2.30 -10.99 -3.57
CA ARG A 34 -3.09 -9.76 -3.60
C ARG A 34 -2.57 -8.71 -2.61
N CYS A 35 -2.22 -9.11 -1.38
CA CYS A 35 -1.57 -8.23 -0.41
C CYS A 35 -0.25 -7.67 -0.93
N ALA A 36 0.59 -8.50 -1.55
CA ALA A 36 1.87 -8.06 -2.11
C ALA A 36 1.69 -7.03 -3.24
N ARG A 37 0.69 -7.24 -4.12
CA ARG A 37 0.35 -6.29 -5.19
C ARG A 37 -0.12 -4.96 -4.63
N LEU A 38 -1.06 -4.98 -3.68
CA LEU A 38 -1.59 -3.76 -3.04
C LEU A 38 -0.48 -3.00 -2.30
N ALA A 39 0.40 -3.70 -1.60
CA ALA A 39 1.54 -3.07 -0.92
C ALA A 39 2.49 -2.37 -1.89
N ALA A 40 2.75 -2.96 -3.07
CA ALA A 40 3.58 -2.35 -4.11
C ALA A 40 2.92 -1.09 -4.70
N GLU A 41 1.61 -1.13 -4.94
CA GLU A 41 0.84 0.01 -5.45
C GLU A 41 0.82 1.18 -4.45
N VAL A 42 0.54 0.88 -3.17
CA VAL A 42 0.56 1.85 -2.06
C VAL A 42 1.96 2.45 -1.92
N GLY A 43 3.01 1.63 -1.90
CA GLY A 43 4.39 2.10 -1.80
C GLY A 43 4.77 3.04 -2.95
N ALA A 44 4.41 2.67 -4.19
CA ALA A 44 4.66 3.52 -5.34
C ALA A 44 3.87 4.84 -5.30
N ALA A 45 2.64 4.83 -4.77
CA ALA A 45 1.84 6.04 -4.61
C ALA A 45 2.40 6.97 -3.52
N LEU A 46 2.92 6.40 -2.42
CA LEU A 46 3.59 7.15 -1.36
C LEU A 46 4.90 7.77 -1.87
N GLU A 47 5.70 7.02 -2.61
CA GLU A 47 6.94 7.53 -3.23
C GLU A 47 6.65 8.70 -4.18
N ARG A 48 5.62 8.58 -5.04
CA ARG A 48 5.21 9.68 -5.93
C ARG A 48 4.79 10.92 -5.16
N GLN A 49 4.07 10.77 -4.05
CA GLN A 49 3.67 11.90 -3.20
C GLN A 49 4.87 12.53 -2.48
N ALA A 50 5.81 11.71 -2.01
CA ALA A 50 7.03 12.18 -1.39
C ALA A 50 7.90 12.97 -2.39
N ALA A 51 8.11 12.43 -3.59
CA ALA A 51 8.85 13.11 -4.66
C ALA A 51 8.18 14.42 -5.09
N ALA A 52 6.85 14.42 -5.26
CA ALA A 52 6.09 15.64 -5.59
C ALA A 52 6.16 16.71 -4.49
N SER A 53 6.35 16.30 -3.23
CA SER A 53 6.54 17.21 -2.10
C SER A 53 7.99 17.73 -2.00
N ALA A 54 8.98 16.93 -2.41
CA ALA A 54 10.39 17.31 -2.46
C ALA A 54 10.72 18.29 -3.61
N ASP A 55 9.96 18.25 -4.71
CA ASP A 55 10.05 19.22 -5.81
C ASP A 55 9.38 20.57 -5.50
N ALA A 56 8.85 20.77 -4.28
CA ALA A 56 8.36 22.08 -3.86
C ALA A 56 9.55 23.06 -3.72
N PRO A 57 9.55 24.23 -4.41
CA PRO A 57 10.63 25.21 -4.32
C PRO A 57 10.66 25.80 -2.91
N GLY A 58 11.47 25.19 -2.04
CA GLY A 58 11.57 25.48 -0.62
C GLY A 58 12.75 24.75 0.04
N GLU A 59 13.23 23.65 -0.54
CA GLU A 59 14.51 23.02 -0.17
C GLU A 59 15.69 23.67 -0.91
N GLU A 60 15.71 25.01 -0.99
CA GLU A 60 16.95 25.72 -1.20
C GLU A 60 17.78 25.62 0.10
N ARG A 61 18.67 24.64 0.09
CA ARG A 61 20.03 24.75 0.62
C ARG A 61 20.16 25.18 2.08
N LEU A 62 20.26 24.18 2.96
CA LEU A 62 21.06 24.31 4.17
C LEU A 62 22.21 23.29 4.15
N LEU A 63 23.33 23.82 3.63
CA LEU A 63 24.73 23.37 3.73
C LEU A 63 25.16 22.17 2.85
#